data_AF-A0A7V1EHU8-F1
#
_entry.id   AF-A0A7V1EHU8-F1
#
_cell.length_a   1.000
_cell.length_b   1.000
_cell.length_c   1.000
_cell.angle_alpha   90.00
_cell.angle_beta   90.00
_cell.angle_gamma   90.00
#
_symmetry.space_group_name_H-M   'P 1'
#
loop_
_entity.id
_entity.type
_entity.pdbx_description
1 polymer ?
#
loop_
_entity_poly.entity_id
_entity_poly.type
_entity_poly.pdbx_seq_one_letter_code
_entity_poly.pdbx_strand_id
1 'polypeptide(L)'
;MIKYVIAIVIACLIIFFLMQFILFSQVRKREKYIALNEVIPEAHIVSESEGIVEYNGKRFIMGLNDLNKKRELINLLRFDTIPDYTVIDMRFRRQIIVR
;
A
#
# COMPACT_ATOMS: atom_id res chain seq x y z
N MET A 1 -21.83 26.95 39.96
CA MET A 1 -21.19 27.49 38.73
C MET A 1 -19.84 26.85 38.42
N ILE A 2 -18.86 26.88 39.32
CA ILE A 2 -17.49 26.38 39.07
C ILE A 2 -17.45 24.91 38.58
N LYS A 3 -18.23 24.01 39.17
CA LYS A 3 -18.33 22.59 38.73
C LYS A 3 -18.81 22.43 37.29
N TYR A 4 -19.75 23.28 36.85
CA TYR A 4 -20.25 23.27 35.47
C TYR A 4 -19.21 23.82 34.49
N VAL A 5 -18.48 24.86 34.89
CA VAL A 5 -17.37 25.41 34.09
C VAL A 5 -16.27 24.37 33.91
N ILE A 6 -15.88 23.66 34.97
CA ILE A 6 -14.88 22.58 34.89
C ILE A 6 -15.36 21.44 33.97
N ALA A 7 -16.63 21.02 34.09
CA ALA A 7 -17.19 19.98 33.24
C ALA A 7 -17.19 20.37 31.75
N ILE A 8 -17.53 21.62 31.44
CA ILE A 8 -17.51 22.14 30.06
C ILE A 8 -16.08 22.14 29.51
N VAL A 9 -15.10 22.60 30.29
CA VAL A 9 -13.68 22.61 29.87
C VAL A 9 -13.18 21.20 29.57
N ILE A 10 -13.51 20.22 30.43
CA ILE A 10 -13.13 18.82 30.21
C ILE A 10 -13.79 18.26 28.94
N ALA A 11 -15.08 18.55 28.72
CA ALA A 11 -15.79 18.10 27.53
C ALA A 11 -15.17 18.67 26.25
N CYS A 12 -14.81 19.96 26.23
CA CYS A 12 -14.13 20.58 25.10
C CYS A 12 -12.77 19.94 24.79
N LEU A 13 -11.99 19.62 25.83
CA LEU A 13 -10.70 18.93 25.65
C LEU A 13 -10.89 17.54 25.05
N ILE A 14 -11.86 16.75 25.54
CA ILE A 14 -12.13 15.41 25.01
C ILE A 14 -12.51 15.47 23.53
N ILE A 15 -13.39 16.40 23.15
CA ILE A 15 -13.80 16.60 21.75
C ILE A 15 -12.60 16.98 20.88
N PHE A 16 -11.74 17.88 21.37
CA PHE A 16 -10.52 18.28 20.66
C PHE A 16 -9.60 17.07 20.40
N PHE A 17 -9.35 16.23 21.40
CA PHE A 17 -8.52 15.04 21.23
C PHE A 17 -9.16 14.00 20.28
N LEU A 18 -10.48 13.83 20.34
CA LEU A 18 -11.21 12.95 19.40
C LEU A 18 -11.09 13.43 17.95
N MET A 19 -11.22 14.73 17.70
CA MET A 19 -11.04 15.30 16.36
C MET A 19 -9.63 15.07 15.83
N GLN A 20 -8.61 15.33 16.65
CA GLN A 20 -7.21 15.12 16.27
C GLN A 20 -6.94 13.64 15.95
N PHE A 21 -7.47 12.72 16.75
CA PHE A 21 -7.32 11.28 16.51
C PHE A 21 -7.94 10.84 15.18
N ILE A 22 -9.15 11.33 14.85
CA ILE A 22 -9.82 11.02 13.58
C ILE A 22 -9.01 11.57 12.40
N LEU A 23 -8.56 12.83 12.48
CA LEU A 23 -7.72 13.45 11.45
C LEU A 23 -6.42 12.67 11.23
N PHE A 24 -5.71 12.30 12.30
CA PHE A 24 -4.47 11.56 12.21
C PHE A 24 -4.66 10.16 11.61
N SER A 25 -5.77 9.49 11.96
CA SER A 25 -6.15 8.19 11.38
C SER A 25 -6.43 8.29 9.88
N GLN A 26 -7.06 9.37 9.42
CA GLN A 26 -7.30 9.60 8.00
C GLN A 26 -6.04 9.96 7.22
N VAL A 27 -5.10 10.71 7.81
CA VAL A 27 -3.79 11.01 7.20
C VAL A 27 -3.01 9.72 6.93
N ARG A 28 -3.06 8.76 7.86
CA ARG A 28 -2.43 7.43 7.67
C ARG A 28 -3.01 6.62 6.51
N LYS A 29 -4.24 6.91 6.08
CA LYS A 29 -4.96 6.19 5.02
C LYS A 29 -4.79 6.77 3.63
N ARG A 30 -4.16 7.94 3.47
CA ARG A 30 -3.80 8.42 2.13
C ARG A 30 -2.61 7.60 1.64
N GLU A 31 -2.88 6.37 1.23
CA GLU A 31 -1.94 5.57 0.46
C GLU A 31 -1.54 6.41 -0.76
N LYS A 32 -0.27 6.77 -0.82
CA LYS A 32 0.29 7.58 -1.91
C LYS A 32 0.13 6.76 -3.19
N TYR A 33 -0.62 7.23 -4.17
CA TYR A 33 -0.71 6.53 -5.46
C TYR A 33 0.71 6.45 -6.06
N ILE A 34 1.13 5.24 -6.43
CA ILE A 34 2.42 5.01 -7.09
C ILE A 34 2.17 4.44 -8.48
N ALA A 35 3.02 4.78 -9.44
CA ALA A 35 2.97 4.21 -10.77
C ALA A 35 3.54 2.77 -10.81
N LEU A 36 3.24 2.03 -11.88
CA LEU A 36 3.73 0.64 -12.07
C LEU A 36 5.26 0.55 -12.08
N ASN A 37 5.93 1.50 -12.72
CA ASN A 37 7.39 1.60 -12.76
C ASN A 37 8.03 1.99 -11.41
N GLU A 38 7.25 2.48 -10.45
CA GLU A 38 7.71 2.71 -9.08
C GLU A 38 7.63 1.44 -8.22
N VAL A 39 6.88 0.43 -8.67
CA VAL A 39 6.76 -0.85 -7.94
C VAL A 39 8.01 -1.69 -8.13
N ILE A 40 8.51 -1.77 -9.36
CA ILE A 40 9.82 -2.36 -9.67
C ILE A 40 10.56 -1.31 -10.53
N PRO A 41 11.52 -0.58 -9.92
CA PRO A 41 12.32 0.38 -10.67
C PRO A 41 12.99 -0.28 -11.87
N GLU A 42 13.09 0.45 -12.98
CA GLU A 42 13.71 -0.01 -14.23
C GLU A 42 13.00 -1.18 -14.93
N ALA A 43 11.85 -1.63 -14.42
CA ALA A 43 11.03 -2.62 -15.10
C ALA A 43 10.43 -2.07 -16.40
N HIS A 44 10.43 -2.90 -17.44
CA HIS A 44 9.77 -2.62 -18.69
C HIS A 44 8.25 -2.83 -18.53
N ILE A 45 7.44 -1.84 -18.87
CA ILE A 45 5.99 -1.96 -18.80
C ILE A 45 5.49 -2.70 -20.05
N VAL A 46 4.95 -3.90 -19.86
CA VAL A 46 4.39 -4.73 -20.94
C VAL A 46 2.94 -4.34 -21.22
N SER A 47 2.16 -4.07 -20.16
CA SER A 47 0.78 -3.61 -20.27
C SER A 47 0.43 -2.71 -19.10
N GLU A 48 0.25 -1.42 -19.35
CA GLU A 48 -0.24 -0.49 -18.32
C GLU A 48 -1.65 -0.84 -17.87
N SER A 49 -2.55 -1.13 -18.82
CA SER A 49 -3.96 -1.39 -18.54
C SER A 49 -4.20 -2.63 -17.66
N GLU A 50 -3.34 -3.64 -17.79
CA GLU A 50 -3.43 -4.88 -17.02
C GLU A 50 -2.47 -4.91 -15.83
N GLY A 51 -1.63 -3.88 -15.66
CA GLY A 51 -0.61 -3.80 -14.64
C GLY A 51 0.44 -4.90 -14.74
N ILE A 52 1.01 -5.09 -15.93
CA ILE A 52 2.04 -6.10 -16.21
C ILE A 52 3.36 -5.41 -16.51
N VAL A 53 4.41 -5.84 -15.82
CA VAL A 53 5.78 -5.39 -16.07
C VAL A 53 6.71 -6.59 -16.21
N GLU A 54 7.86 -6.35 -16.82
CA GLU A 54 8.92 -7.33 -16.99
C GLU A 54 10.23 -6.77 -16.44
N TYR A 55 10.94 -7.58 -15.67
CA TYR A 55 12.20 -7.20 -15.05
C TYR A 55 13.13 -8.42 -15.01
N ASN A 56 14.37 -8.26 -15.49
CA ASN A 56 15.35 -9.35 -15.59
C ASN A 56 14.80 -10.63 -16.27
N GLY A 57 14.03 -10.47 -17.35
CA GLY A 57 13.42 -11.58 -18.10
C GLY A 57 12.27 -12.29 -17.39
N LYS A 58 11.80 -11.76 -16.26
CA LYS A 58 10.72 -12.31 -15.45
C LYS A 58 9.51 -11.39 -15.49
N ARG A 59 8.32 -11.98 -15.63
CA ARG A 59 7.07 -11.24 -15.76
C ARG A 59 6.35 -11.11 -14.43
N PHE A 60 5.97 -9.89 -14.08
CA PHE A 60 5.20 -9.57 -12.89
C PHE A 60 3.81 -9.07 -13.30
N ILE A 61 2.78 -9.83 -12.94
CA ILE A 61 1.38 -9.52 -13.20
C ILE A 61 0.80 -8.96 -11.90
N MET A 62 0.74 -7.63 -11.80
CA MET A 62 0.31 -6.94 -10.60
C MET A 62 -1.14 -6.50 -10.68
N GLY A 63 -1.65 -6.09 -11.84
CA GLY A 63 -2.90 -5.32 -11.88
C GLY A 63 -2.71 -3.90 -11.30
N LEU A 64 -3.78 -3.14 -11.15
CA LEU A 64 -3.72 -1.70 -10.82
C LEU A 64 -3.94 -1.37 -9.33
N ASN A 65 -4.38 -2.34 -8.54
CA ASN A 65 -4.76 -2.13 -7.14
C ASN A 65 -3.59 -2.37 -6.19
N ASP A 66 -3.58 -1.69 -5.03
CA ASP A 66 -2.67 -1.96 -3.91
C ASP A 66 -1.17 -1.99 -4.29
N LEU A 67 -0.74 -1.18 -5.27
CA LEU A 67 0.62 -1.20 -5.82
C LEU A 67 1.70 -0.99 -4.74
N ASN A 68 1.46 -0.13 -3.75
CA ASN A 68 2.38 0.05 -2.61
C ASN A 68 2.62 -1.24 -1.83
N LYS A 69 1.54 -1.97 -1.50
CA LYS A 69 1.64 -3.23 -0.77
C LYS A 69 2.37 -4.28 -1.60
N LYS A 70 2.16 -4.28 -2.91
CA LYS A 70 2.86 -5.18 -3.85
C LYS A 70 4.35 -4.86 -3.90
N ARG A 71 4.74 -3.58 -3.94
CA ARG A 71 6.15 -3.17 -3.84
C ARG A 71 6.80 -3.68 -2.55
N GLU A 72 6.13 -3.48 -1.41
CA GLU A 72 6.62 -3.98 -0.13
C GLU A 72 6.77 -5.51 -0.13
N LEU A 73 5.79 -6.24 -0.65
CA LEU A 73 5.83 -7.70 -0.76
C LEU A 73 6.96 -8.19 -1.69
N ILE A 74 7.17 -7.55 -2.84
CA ILE A 74 8.25 -7.90 -3.77
C ILE A 74 9.62 -7.75 -3.08
N ASN A 75 9.81 -6.64 -2.35
CA ASN A 75 11.04 -6.39 -1.60
C ASN A 75 11.24 -7.40 -0.46
N LEU A 76 10.17 -7.78 0.24
CA LEU A 76 10.22 -8.73 1.36
C LEU A 76 10.46 -10.17 0.90
N LEU A 77 9.76 -10.60 -0.16
CA LEU A 77 9.80 -11.98 -0.64
C LEU A 77 11.06 -12.28 -1.44
N ARG A 78 11.81 -11.25 -1.85
CA ARG A 78 13.08 -11.38 -2.58
C ARG A 78 12.97 -12.39 -3.70
N PHE A 79 12.03 -12.14 -4.60
CA PHE A 79 11.78 -13.04 -5.72
C PHE A 79 13.02 -13.23 -6.59
N ASP A 80 14.01 -12.34 -6.58
CA ASP A 80 15.32 -12.53 -7.20
C ASP A 80 16.04 -13.82 -6.73
N THR A 81 15.77 -14.26 -5.50
CA THR A 81 16.41 -15.45 -4.89
C THR A 81 15.78 -16.78 -5.30
N ILE A 82 14.60 -16.77 -5.94
CA ILE A 82 13.93 -17.99 -6.39
C ILE A 82 14.54 -18.40 -7.74
N PRO A 83 15.17 -19.59 -7.85
CA PRO A 83 15.65 -20.10 -9.13
C PRO A 83 14.47 -20.49 -10.03
N ASP A 84 14.64 -20.33 -11.33
CA ASP A 84 13.79 -20.92 -12.37
C ASP A 84 12.28 -20.61 -12.34
N TYR A 85 11.89 -19.37 -11.99
CA TYR A 85 10.53 -18.89 -12.30
C TYR A 85 10.54 -17.94 -13.49
N THR A 86 9.41 -17.91 -14.18
CA THR A 86 9.16 -17.05 -15.34
C THR A 86 8.10 -15.99 -15.02
N VAL A 87 7.13 -16.30 -14.15
CA VAL A 87 5.97 -15.43 -13.89
C VAL A 87 5.58 -15.36 -12.42
N ILE A 88 5.32 -14.15 -11.94
CA ILE A 88 4.74 -13.88 -10.62
C ILE A 88 3.40 -13.16 -10.81
N ASP A 89 2.31 -13.79 -10.37
CA ASP A 89 0.95 -13.21 -10.40
C ASP A 89 0.50 -12.82 -8.99
N MET A 90 0.32 -11.51 -8.79
CA MET A 90 -0.05 -10.88 -7.52
C MET A 90 -1.44 -10.23 -7.58
N ARG A 91 -2.26 -10.54 -8.59
CA ARG A 91 -3.61 -9.96 -8.70
C ARG A 91 -4.57 -10.46 -7.63
N PHE A 92 -4.28 -11.63 -7.05
CA PHE A 92 -5.14 -12.26 -6.05
C PHE A 92 -4.93 -11.65 -4.67
N ARG A 93 -6.02 -11.38 -3.96
CA ARG A 93 -6.01 -10.65 -2.68
C ARG A 93 -5.18 -11.31 -1.56
N ARG A 94 -5.06 -12.64 -1.58
CA ARG A 94 -4.45 -13.43 -0.48
C ARG A 94 -3.45 -14.47 -0.95
N GLN A 95 -3.13 -14.49 -2.24
CA GLN A 95 -2.33 -15.54 -2.85
C GLN A 95 -1.39 -14.89 -3.85
N ILE A 96 -0.18 -15.44 -3.95
CA ILE A 96 0.78 -15.10 -5.00
C ILE A 96 1.07 -16.39 -5.73
N ILE A 97 0.92 -16.37 -7.05
CA ILE A 97 1.21 -17.54 -7.88
C ILE A 97 2.59 -17.32 -8.49
N VAL A 98 3.53 -18.19 -8.16
CA VAL A 98 4.86 -18.23 -8.78
C VAL A 98 4.88 -19.41 -9.74
N ARG A 99 5.20 -19.14 -11.00
CA ARG A 99 5.32 -20.12 -12.09
C ARG A 99 6.69 -20.04 -12.70
#